data_AF-A0A2K9LGG0-F1
#
_entry.id   AF-A0A2K9LGG0-F1
#
_cell.length_a   1.000
_cell.length_b   1.000
_cell.length_c   1.000
_cell.angle_alpha   90.00
_cell.angle_beta   90.00
_cell.angle_gamma   90.00
#
_symmetry.space_group_name_H-M   'P 1'
#
loop_
_entity.id
_entity.type
_entity.pdbx_description
1 polymer ?
#
loop_
_entity_poly.entity_id
_entity_poly.type
_entity_poly.pdbx_seq_one_letter_code
_entity_poly.pdbx_strand_id
1 'polypeptide(L)'
;MSDHISKLFTQNQLHGLRKIGDIMLPGGNGFPSFSECGCIAAVDTAMSSAHKDDIRDFGYLLLACHYAPTSIVKLIINMADNAERFPSYIAPLMRKLNIGIKGVVISLYYSGKQGFSKSANPLDVIDFNLTCNTSDL
;
A
#
# COMPACT_ATOMS: atom_id res chain seq x y z
N MET A 1 -6.94 -17.25 7.31
CA MET A 1 -6.73 -15.82 6.98
C MET A 1 -7.04 -15.04 8.25
N SER A 2 -6.05 -14.42 8.88
CA SER A 2 -6.29 -13.67 10.13
C SER A 2 -6.85 -12.29 9.77
N ASP A 3 -8.08 -12.00 10.18
CA ASP A 3 -8.69 -10.70 9.98
C ASP A 3 -8.00 -9.68 10.88
N HIS A 4 -7.15 -8.85 10.28
CA HIS A 4 -6.54 -7.74 11.00
C HIS A 4 -7.61 -6.69 11.32
N ILE A 5 -7.76 -6.35 12.59
CA ILE A 5 -8.68 -5.31 13.05
C ILE A 5 -7.93 -3.97 13.07
N SER A 6 -8.18 -3.15 12.06
CA SER A 6 -7.72 -1.76 12.01
C SER A 6 -8.65 -0.85 12.80
N LYS A 7 -8.10 0.17 13.46
CA LYS A 7 -8.84 1.25 14.12
C LYS A 7 -9.26 2.36 13.16
N LEU A 8 -8.58 2.47 12.01
CA LEU A 8 -8.79 3.53 11.02
C LEU A 8 -9.67 3.09 9.84
N PHE A 9 -9.63 1.81 9.47
CA PHE A 9 -10.31 1.28 8.29
C PHE A 9 -11.17 0.07 8.60
N THR A 10 -12.30 -0.04 7.89
CA THR A 10 -13.18 -1.21 7.92
C THR A 10 -12.58 -2.38 7.14
N GLN A 11 -13.10 -3.60 7.38
CA GLN A 11 -12.62 -4.79 6.67
C GLN A 11 -12.75 -4.68 5.14
N ASN A 12 -13.84 -4.09 4.63
CA ASN A 12 -14.02 -3.90 3.19
C ASN A 12 -12.96 -2.95 2.60
N GLN A 13 -12.60 -1.89 3.34
CA GLN A 13 -11.54 -0.98 2.95
C GLN A 13 -10.17 -1.67 2.97
N LEU A 14 -9.89 -2.48 4.00
CA LEU A 14 -8.67 -3.30 4.04
C LEU A 14 -8.60 -4.30 2.89
N HIS A 15 -9.73 -4.90 2.49
CA HIS A 15 -9.80 -5.74 1.30
C HIS A 15 -9.51 -4.94 0.01
N GLY A 16 -10.02 -3.71 -0.09
CA GLY A 16 -9.68 -2.80 -1.18
C GLY A 16 -8.18 -2.50 -1.23
N LEU A 17 -7.57 -2.21 -0.08
CA LEU A 17 -6.14 -1.95 0.02
C LEU A 17 -5.31 -3.17 -0.38
N ARG A 18 -5.68 -4.37 0.11
CA ARG A 18 -5.01 -5.62 -0.27
C ARG A 18 -5.04 -5.83 -1.78
N LYS A 19 -6.21 -5.63 -2.41
CA LYS A 19 -6.39 -5.75 -3.85
C LYS A 19 -5.53 -4.77 -4.64
N ILE A 20 -5.47 -3.50 -4.22
CA ILE A 20 -4.60 -2.50 -4.84
C ILE A 20 -3.14 -2.91 -4.68
N GLY A 21 -2.75 -3.32 -3.47
CA GLY A 21 -1.40 -3.79 -3.16
C GLY A 21 -0.98 -4.97 -4.05
N ASP A 22 -1.81 -5.99 -4.19
CA ASP A 22 -1.52 -7.17 -5.03
C ASP A 22 -1.49 -6.82 -6.53
N ILE A 23 -2.22 -5.79 -6.97
CA ILE A 23 -2.11 -5.31 -8.36
C ILE A 23 -0.74 -4.65 -8.60
N MET A 24 -0.26 -3.87 -7.64
CA MET A 24 1.00 -3.13 -7.75
C MET A 24 2.22 -4.00 -7.48
N LEU A 25 2.09 -4.92 -6.53
CA LEU A 25 3.13 -5.79 -6.01
C LEU A 25 2.56 -7.23 -5.97
N PRO A 26 2.37 -7.85 -7.15
CA PRO A 26 1.81 -9.21 -7.26
C PRO A 26 2.76 -10.31 -6.75
N GLY A 27 3.99 -9.96 -6.38
CA GLY A 27 5.07 -10.91 -6.11
C GLY A 27 5.74 -11.41 -7.39
N GLY A 28 6.65 -12.39 -7.23
CA GLY A 28 7.42 -13.01 -8.31
C GLY A 28 8.93 -12.82 -8.16
N ASN A 29 9.71 -13.68 -8.83
CA ASN A 29 11.19 -13.69 -8.76
C ASN A 29 11.73 -13.73 -7.30
N GLY A 30 11.07 -14.50 -6.44
CA GLY A 30 11.42 -14.60 -5.02
C GLY A 30 10.79 -13.53 -4.12
N PHE A 31 10.20 -12.47 -4.68
CA PHE A 31 9.45 -11.48 -3.90
C PHE A 31 8.05 -11.98 -3.55
N PRO A 32 7.61 -11.79 -2.29
CA PRO A 32 6.23 -12.05 -1.89
C PRO A 32 5.25 -11.04 -2.49
N SER A 33 3.99 -11.44 -2.68
CA SER A 33 2.92 -10.48 -2.98
C SER A 33 2.59 -9.59 -1.78
N PHE A 34 1.92 -8.46 -2.00
CA PHE A 34 1.54 -7.54 -0.93
C PHE A 34 0.72 -8.22 0.16
N SER A 35 -0.23 -9.07 -0.23
CA SER A 35 -1.06 -9.86 0.68
C SER A 35 -0.26 -10.94 1.42
N GLU A 36 0.73 -11.54 0.77
CA GLU A 36 1.61 -12.55 1.38
C GLU A 36 2.51 -11.95 2.47
N CYS A 37 2.97 -10.70 2.33
CA CYS A 37 3.84 -10.05 3.33
C CYS A 37 3.19 -9.85 4.71
N GLY A 38 1.86 -9.89 4.79
CA GLY A 38 1.12 -9.52 6.01
C GLY A 38 1.32 -8.07 6.45
N CYS A 39 1.86 -7.21 5.58
CA CYS A 39 2.23 -5.82 5.88
C CYS A 39 1.03 -4.91 6.17
N ILE A 40 -0.18 -5.32 5.77
CA ILE A 40 -1.42 -4.60 6.06
C ILE A 40 -1.68 -4.43 7.56
N ALA A 41 -1.07 -5.27 8.41
CA ALA A 41 -1.17 -5.15 9.86
C ALA A 41 -0.55 -3.84 10.41
N ALA A 42 0.31 -3.17 9.63
CA ALA A 42 0.94 -1.91 10.00
C ALA A 42 0.19 -0.67 9.45
N VAL A 43 -0.97 -0.84 8.81
CA VAL A 43 -1.71 0.26 8.17
C VAL A 43 -2.05 1.39 9.13
N ASP A 44 -2.46 1.06 10.36
CA ASP A 44 -2.77 2.07 11.38
C ASP A 44 -1.55 2.91 11.75
N THR A 45 -0.37 2.28 11.79
CA THR A 45 0.88 2.99 12.07
C THR A 45 1.35 3.82 10.88
N ALA A 46 1.18 3.31 9.65
CA ALA A 46 1.54 4.07 8.45
C ALA A 46 0.65 5.31 8.26
N MET A 47 -0.62 5.23 8.68
CA MET A 47 -1.60 6.31 8.50
C MET A 47 -1.81 7.16 9.76
N SER A 48 -1.17 6.85 10.90
CA SER A 48 -1.43 7.55 12.17
C SER A 48 -1.06 9.04 12.15
N SER A 49 -0.15 9.45 11.27
CA SER A 49 0.27 10.85 11.10
C SER A 49 -0.52 11.60 10.03
N ALA A 50 -1.42 10.93 9.30
CA ALA A 50 -2.22 11.56 8.26
C ALA A 50 -3.36 12.40 8.85
N HIS A 51 -3.77 13.44 8.13
CA HIS A 51 -4.92 14.26 8.53
C HIS A 51 -6.21 13.41 8.50
N LYS A 52 -7.17 13.68 9.40
CA LYS A 52 -8.40 12.89 9.51
C LYS A 52 -9.22 12.85 8.22
N ASP A 53 -9.27 13.97 7.51
CA ASP A 53 -9.96 14.04 6.21
C ASP A 53 -9.25 13.19 5.15
N ASP A 54 -7.91 13.16 5.12
CA ASP A 54 -7.16 12.31 4.19
C ASP A 54 -7.38 10.82 4.50
N ILE A 55 -7.44 10.43 5.78
CA ILE A 55 -7.75 9.05 6.19
C ILE A 55 -9.15 8.66 5.71
N ARG A 56 -10.14 9.53 5.90
CA ARG A 56 -11.53 9.29 5.46
C ARG A 56 -11.61 9.16 3.95
N ASP A 57 -11.04 10.11 3.22
CA ASP A 57 -11.13 10.17 1.76
C ASP A 57 -10.37 9.00 1.11
N PHE A 58 -9.22 8.62 1.68
CA PHE A 58 -8.52 7.38 1.32
C PHE A 58 -9.38 6.15 1.62
N GLY A 59 -10.07 6.12 2.76
CA GLY A 59 -11.03 5.07 3.08
C GLY A 59 -12.14 4.93 2.05
N TYR A 60 -12.68 6.03 1.52
CA TYR A 60 -13.68 5.96 0.44
C TYR A 60 -13.10 5.41 -0.87
N LEU A 61 -11.89 5.81 -1.22
CA LEU A 61 -11.16 5.26 -2.36
C LEU A 61 -10.98 3.74 -2.23
N LEU A 62 -10.52 3.27 -1.07
CA LEU A 62 -10.35 1.83 -0.79
C LEU A 62 -11.66 1.07 -0.92
N LEU A 63 -12.75 1.63 -0.39
CA LEU A 63 -14.08 1.04 -0.49
C LEU A 63 -14.54 0.95 -1.96
N ALA A 64 -14.30 1.98 -2.76
CA ALA A 64 -14.60 1.96 -4.19
C ALA A 64 -13.80 0.88 -4.92
N CYS A 65 -12.50 0.73 -4.61
CA CYS A 65 -11.66 -0.30 -5.19
C CYS A 65 -12.04 -1.73 -4.75
N HIS A 66 -12.63 -1.90 -3.57
CA HIS A 66 -13.17 -3.18 -3.12
C HIS A 66 -14.29 -3.66 -4.06
N TYR A 67 -15.30 -2.80 -4.29
CA TYR A 67 -16.46 -3.13 -5.13
C TYR A 67 -16.14 -3.14 -6.63
N ALA A 68 -15.21 -2.32 -7.09
CA ALA A 68 -14.83 -2.28 -8.50
C ALA A 68 -14.12 -3.60 -8.90
N PRO A 69 -14.36 -4.16 -10.10
CA PRO A 69 -13.62 -5.32 -10.59
C PRO A 69 -12.12 -5.02 -10.75
N THR A 70 -11.27 -6.03 -10.62
CA THR A 70 -9.80 -5.89 -10.64
C THR A 70 -9.29 -5.21 -11.91
N SER A 71 -9.92 -5.45 -13.07
CA SER A 71 -9.58 -4.80 -14.34
C SER A 71 -9.76 -3.28 -14.30
N ILE A 72 -10.82 -2.80 -13.63
CA ILE A 72 -11.07 -1.36 -13.48
C ILE A 72 -10.04 -0.74 -12.53
N VAL A 73 -9.74 -1.41 -11.40
CA VAL A 73 -8.72 -0.93 -10.47
C VAL A 73 -7.34 -0.85 -11.14
N LYS A 74 -6.97 -1.86 -11.93
CA LYS A 74 -5.76 -1.86 -12.77
C LYS A 74 -5.74 -0.68 -13.74
N LEU A 75 -6.87 -0.40 -14.40
CA LEU A 75 -7.00 0.72 -15.33
C LEU A 75 -6.82 2.05 -14.61
N ILE A 76 -7.45 2.24 -13.44
CA ILE A 76 -7.30 3.46 -12.62
C ILE A 76 -5.84 3.68 -12.21
N ILE A 77 -5.17 2.63 -11.72
CA ILE A 77 -3.75 2.71 -11.34
C ILE A 77 -2.88 3.04 -12.55
N ASN A 78 -3.11 2.40 -13.70
CA ASN A 78 -2.37 2.68 -14.93
C ASN A 78 -2.60 4.12 -15.44
N MET A 79 -3.82 4.65 -15.33
CA MET A 79 -4.11 6.05 -15.65
C MET A 79 -3.39 7.00 -14.67
N ALA A 80 -3.39 6.68 -13.38
CA ALA A 80 -2.69 7.45 -12.36
C ALA A 80 -1.17 7.46 -12.57
N ASP A 81 -0.60 6.37 -13.07
CA ASP A 81 0.81 6.26 -13.45
C ASP A 81 1.16 7.07 -14.70
N ASN A 82 0.22 7.19 -15.63
CA ASN A 82 0.39 7.97 -16.84
C ASN A 82 -0.23 9.37 -16.73
N ALA A 83 -0.32 9.93 -15.52
CA ALA A 83 -0.96 11.23 -15.23
C ALA A 83 -0.40 12.39 -16.08
N GLU A 84 0.86 12.30 -16.53
CA GLU A 84 1.51 13.31 -17.39
C GLU A 84 0.88 13.40 -18.79
N ARG A 85 0.20 12.35 -19.24
CA ARG A 85 -0.51 12.31 -20.54
C ARG A 85 -1.90 12.95 -20.47
N PHE A 86 -2.39 13.27 -19.27
CA PHE A 86 -3.71 13.85 -19.09
C PHE A 86 -3.70 15.38 -19.22
N PRO A 87 -4.80 15.99 -19.66
CA PRO A 87 -4.93 17.44 -19.71
C PRO A 87 -4.71 18.07 -18.34
N SER A 88 -4.27 19.33 -18.35
CA SER A 88 -3.79 20.09 -17.19
C SER A 88 -4.77 20.17 -16.01
N TYR A 89 -6.07 20.00 -16.23
CA TYR A 89 -7.08 20.02 -15.17
C TYR A 89 -7.16 18.70 -14.38
N ILE A 90 -6.95 17.55 -15.04
CA ILE A 90 -7.11 16.21 -14.45
C ILE A 90 -5.76 15.67 -13.94
N ALA A 91 -4.66 16.07 -14.58
CA ALA A 91 -3.31 15.63 -14.24
C ALA A 91 -2.96 15.80 -12.74
N PRO A 92 -3.29 16.93 -12.07
CA PRO A 92 -2.99 17.09 -10.64
C PRO A 92 -3.72 16.07 -9.76
N LEU A 93 -4.98 15.78 -10.07
CA LEU A 93 -5.79 14.80 -9.33
C LEU A 93 -5.22 13.38 -9.49
N MET A 94 -4.85 13.00 -10.72
CA MET A 94 -4.25 11.70 -11.00
C MET A 94 -2.88 11.55 -10.33
N ARG A 95 -2.06 12.61 -10.29
CA ARG A 95 -0.80 12.62 -9.54
C ARG A 95 -1.02 12.48 -8.04
N LYS A 96 -1.99 13.20 -7.47
CA LYS A 96 -2.34 13.09 -6.04
C LYS A 96 -2.77 11.67 -5.70
N LEU A 97 -3.61 11.07 -6.55
CA LEU A 97 -4.05 9.68 -6.41
C LEU A 97 -2.85 8.71 -6.47
N ASN A 98 -1.96 8.90 -7.43
CA ASN A 98 -0.78 8.04 -7.60
C ASN A 98 0.13 8.11 -6.37
N ILE A 99 0.48 9.32 -5.92
CA ILE A 99 1.33 9.54 -4.74
C ILE A 99 0.66 8.96 -3.48
N GLY A 100 -0.65 9.15 -3.30
CA GLY A 100 -1.38 8.62 -2.16
C GLY A 100 -1.37 7.09 -2.12
N ILE A 101 -1.73 6.44 -3.23
CA ILE A 101 -1.75 4.98 -3.32
C ILE A 101 -0.34 4.40 -3.17
N LYS A 102 0.61 4.87 -3.99
CA LYS A 102 2.01 4.39 -3.95
C LYS A 102 2.65 4.63 -2.60
N GLY A 103 2.45 5.82 -2.03
CA GLY A 103 2.98 6.19 -0.72
C GLY A 103 2.58 5.17 0.34
N VAL A 104 1.29 4.84 0.44
CA VAL A 104 0.81 3.86 1.43
C VAL A 104 1.28 2.45 1.12
N VAL A 105 1.10 1.98 -0.13
CA VAL A 105 1.42 0.60 -0.52
C VAL A 105 2.91 0.30 -0.38
N ILE A 106 3.78 1.17 -0.89
CA ILE A 106 5.24 0.98 -0.86
C ILE A 106 5.75 1.11 0.59
N SER A 107 5.25 2.08 1.36
CA SER A 107 5.65 2.25 2.76
C SER A 107 5.28 1.02 3.59
N LEU A 108 4.11 0.43 3.38
CA LEU A 108 3.73 -0.81 4.06
C LEU A 108 4.59 -1.98 3.63
N TYR A 109 4.75 -2.19 2.33
CA TYR A 109 5.46 -3.34 1.78
C TYR A 109 6.92 -3.38 2.24
N TYR A 110 7.63 -2.24 2.21
CA TYR A 110 9.03 -2.14 2.64
C TYR A 110 9.20 -1.75 4.11
N SER A 111 8.13 -1.66 4.91
CA SER A 111 8.26 -1.34 6.34
C SER A 111 8.99 -2.40 7.14
N GLY A 112 9.10 -3.62 6.61
CA GLY A 112 9.57 -4.80 7.34
C GLY A 112 8.64 -5.25 8.47
N LYS A 113 7.51 -4.56 8.69
CA LYS A 113 6.52 -4.90 9.72
C LYS A 113 5.55 -5.93 9.15
N GLN A 114 5.55 -7.10 9.77
CA GLN A 114 4.64 -8.19 9.43
C GLN A 114 3.62 -8.39 10.54
N GLY A 115 2.46 -8.93 10.20
CA GLY A 115 1.48 -9.38 11.18
C GLY A 115 1.96 -10.61 11.99
N PHE A 116 1.05 -11.18 12.78
CA PHE A 116 1.34 -12.31 13.69
C PHE A 116 1.83 -13.61 13.00
N SER A 117 1.72 -13.70 11.68
CA SER A 117 2.24 -14.84 10.93
C SER A 117 3.57 -14.44 10.29
N LYS A 118 4.66 -15.17 10.63
CA LYS A 118 5.94 -15.09 9.91
C LYS A 118 5.66 -15.26 8.43
N SER A 119 5.70 -14.15 7.72
CA SER A 119 5.42 -14.05 6.30
C SER A 119 6.72 -13.76 5.57
N ALA A 120 6.77 -14.07 4.28
CA ALA A 120 7.95 -13.72 3.48
C ALA A 120 8.16 -12.19 3.53
N ASN A 121 9.38 -11.75 3.88
CA ASN A 121 9.72 -10.33 3.93
C ASN A 121 10.38 -9.92 2.61
N PRO A 122 9.92 -8.86 1.94
CA PRO A 122 10.64 -8.33 0.79
C PRO A 122 12.04 -7.83 1.15
N LEU A 123 12.28 -7.44 2.42
CA LEU A 123 13.60 -7.01 2.89
C LEU A 123 14.63 -8.15 2.93
N ASP A 124 14.17 -9.39 3.15
CA ASP A 124 15.06 -10.57 3.16
C ASP A 124 15.55 -10.90 1.74
N VAL A 125 14.71 -10.64 0.72
CA VAL A 125 15.02 -10.90 -0.68
C VAL A 125 16.09 -9.94 -1.21
N ILE A 126 16.12 -8.70 -0.71
CA ILE A 126 17.11 -7.68 -1.06
C ILE A 126 18.35 -7.70 -0.14
N ASP A 127 18.45 -8.69 0.75
CA ASP A 127 19.54 -8.84 1.73
C ASP A 127 19.80 -7.56 2.54
N PHE A 128 18.72 -6.89 2.95
CA PHE A 128 18.82 -5.64 3.69
C PHE A 128 19.27 -5.89 5.14
N ASN A 129 20.45 -5.38 5.50
CA ASN A 129 21.03 -5.52 6.83
C ASN A 129 21.47 -4.15 7.38
N LEU A 130 21.11 -3.84 8.63
CA LEU A 130 21.47 -2.59 9.30
C LEU A 130 22.67 -2.83 10.22
N THR A 131 23.83 -2.26 9.86
CA THR A 131 25.01 -2.22 10.72
C THR A 131 25.17 -0.85 11.34
N CYS A 132 24.90 -0.71 12.64
CA CYS A 132 25.23 0.50 13.39
C CYS A 132 26.70 0.43 13.84
N ASN A 133 27.56 1.25 13.25
CA ASN A 133 28.93 1.42 13.72
C ASN A 133 28.96 2.61 14.70
N THR A 134 29.20 2.34 15.99
CA THR A 134 29.25 3.36 17.05
C THR A 134 30.65 3.99 17.19
N SER A 135 31.51 3.85 16.18
CA SER A 135 32.93 4.19 16.25
C SER A 135 33.25 5.69 16.13
N ASP A 136 32.26 6.54 15.88
CA ASP A 136 32.44 7.98 15.60
C ASP A 136 31.74 8.89 16.64
N LEU A 137 31.62 8.44 17.90
CA LEU A 137 31.18 9.27 19.03
C LEU A 137 32.32 9.53 20.02
#